data_AF-A0A6B3HXZ0-F1
#
_entry.id   AF-A0A6B3HXZ0-F1
#
_cell.length_a   1.000
_cell.length_b   1.000
_cell.length_c   1.000
_cell.angle_alpha   90.00
_cell.angle_beta   90.00
_cell.angle_gamma   90.00
#
_symmetry.space_group_name_H-M   'P 1'
#
loop_
_entity.id
_entity.type
_entity.pdbx_description
1 polymer ?
#
loop_
_entity_poly.entity_id
_entity_poly.type
_entity_poly.pdbx_seq_one_letter_code
_entity_poly.pdbx_strand_id
1 'polypeptide(L)' 'TVYTPDEIRAICDHAHERGMKVHLDGARIANAAASLDVPMRTFTNTVGVDVLSFGGTKNGALFGEAVVVLNPDAVRAMK' A
#
# COMPACT_ATOMS: atom_id res chain seq x y z
N THR A 1 3.71 2.44 -14.18
CA THR A 1 4.03 1.02 -13.98
C THR A 1 3.12 0.46 -12.90
N VAL A 2 2.77 -0.83 -12.99
CA VAL A 2 1.96 -1.52 -11.98
C VAL A 2 2.81 -2.69 -11.48
N TYR A 3 3.12 -2.71 -10.18
CA TYR A 3 3.79 -3.85 -9.57
C TYR A 3 2.77 -4.97 -9.32
N THR A 4 3.15 -6.19 -9.64
CA THR A 4 2.40 -7.40 -9.31
C THR A 4 2.46 -7.68 -7.80
N PRO A 5 1.51 -8.45 -7.24
CA PRO A 5 1.55 -8.86 -5.84
C PRO A 5 2.88 -9.53 -5.45
N ASP A 6 3.47 -10.34 -6.33
CA ASP A 6 4.71 -11.07 -6.04
C ASP A 6 5.93 -10.14 -6.03
N GLU A 7 5.98 -9.14 -6.92
CA GLU A 7 7.03 -8.12 -6.89
C GLU A 7 6.95 -7.27 -5.62
N ILE A 8 5.74 -6.88 -5.18
CA ILE A 8 5.58 -6.13 -3.93
C ILE A 8 6.01 -6.99 -2.75
N ARG A 9 5.62 -8.27 -2.71
CA ARG A 9 6.04 -9.20 -1.66
C ARG A 9 7.57 -9.30 -1.59
N ALA A 10 8.24 -9.48 -2.73
CA ALA A 10 9.69 -9.56 -2.75
C ALA A 10 10.38 -8.30 -2.19
N ILE A 11 9.81 -7.11 -2.44
CA ILE A 11 10.30 -5.84 -1.86
C ILE A 11 10.04 -5.81 -0.35
N CYS A 12 8.83 -6.19 0.09
CA CYS A 12 8.46 -6.23 1.50
C CYS A 12 9.34 -7.19 2.30
N ASP A 13 9.48 -8.44 1.84
CA ASP A 13 10.32 -9.45 2.48
C ASP A 13 11.77 -8.94 2.62
N HIS A 14 12.33 -8.39 1.54
CA HIS A 14 13.68 -7.83 1.55
C HIS A 14 13.85 -6.66 2.54
N ALA A 15 12.86 -5.77 2.64
CA ALA A 15 12.90 -4.65 3.57
C ALA A 15 12.75 -5.13 5.03
N HIS A 16 11.83 -6.05 5.27
CA HIS A 16 11.54 -6.59 6.61
C HIS A 16 12.71 -7.39 7.18
N GLU A 17 13.43 -8.16 6.36
CA GLU A 17 14.70 -8.82 6.74
C GLU A 17 15.75 -7.85 7.31
N ARG A 18 15.66 -6.56 6.95
CA ARG A 18 16.58 -5.50 7.38
C ARG A 18 15.99 -4.61 8.46
N GLY A 19 14.85 -4.99 9.03
CA GLY A 19 14.14 -4.20 10.04
C GLY A 19 13.57 -2.88 9.50
N MET A 20 13.43 -2.75 8.18
CA MET A 20 12.81 -1.59 7.55
C MET A 20 11.29 -1.78 7.47
N LYS A 21 10.56 -0.68 7.30
CA LYS A 21 9.12 -0.68 7.03
C LYS A 21 8.87 -0.31 5.57
N VAL A 22 7.79 -0.79 5.00
CA VAL A 22 7.37 -0.49 3.63
C VAL A 22 6.15 0.41 3.62
N HIS A 23 6.33 1.59 3.05
CA HIS A 23 5.26 2.49 2.67
C HIS A 23 4.91 2.31 1.20
N LEU A 24 3.61 2.18 0.89
CA LEU A 24 3.09 2.20 -0.47
C LEU A 24 2.46 3.57 -0.75
N ASP A 25 3.06 4.33 -1.66
CA ASP A 25 2.41 5.51 -2.24
C ASP A 25 1.32 5.05 -3.23
N GLY A 26 0.08 5.07 -2.74
CA GLY A 26 -1.10 4.69 -3.48
C GLY A 26 -1.82 5.85 -4.15
N ALA A 27 -1.14 6.94 -4.54
CA ALA A 27 -1.77 8.09 -5.22
C ALA A 27 -2.60 7.70 -6.45
N ARG A 28 -2.35 6.53 -7.06
CA ARG A 28 -3.14 5.93 -8.16
C ARG A 28 -3.53 4.47 -7.89
N ILE A 29 -3.78 4.12 -6.62
CA ILE A 29 -4.03 2.72 -6.23
C ILE A 29 -5.29 2.12 -6.86
N ALA A 30 -6.32 2.94 -7.12
CA ALA A 30 -7.51 2.52 -7.84
C ALA A 30 -7.20 2.06 -9.27
N ASN A 31 -6.29 2.76 -9.97
CA ASN A 31 -5.86 2.35 -11.31
C ASN A 31 -5.06 1.05 -11.28
N ALA A 32 -4.21 0.85 -10.26
CA ALA A 32 -3.50 -0.41 -10.07
C ALA A 32 -4.47 -1.57 -9.81
N ALA A 33 -5.49 -1.38 -8.97
CA ALA A 33 -6.52 -2.38 -8.71
C ALA A 33 -7.27 -2.76 -9.99
N ALA A 34 -7.72 -1.76 -10.77
CA ALA A 34 -8.42 -1.98 -12.02
C ALA A 34 -7.54 -2.68 -13.07
N SER A 35 -6.23 -2.40 -13.09
CA SER A 35 -5.31 -3.02 -14.05
C SER A 35 -4.93 -4.45 -13.68
N LEU A 36 -4.85 -4.79 -12.40
CA LEU A 36 -4.48 -6.13 -11.94
C LEU A 36 -5.68 -7.08 -11.88
N ASP A 37 -6.91 -6.54 -11.82
CA ASP A 37 -8.17 -7.30 -11.71
C ASP A 37 -8.17 -8.30 -10.54
N VAL A 38 -7.61 -7.87 -9.41
CA VAL A 38 -7.61 -8.63 -8.15
C VAL A 38 -8.08 -7.74 -6.99
N PRO A 39 -8.56 -8.32 -5.88
CA PRO A 39 -8.90 -7.54 -4.70
C PRO A 39 -7.70 -6.70 -4.24
N MET A 40 -7.93 -5.43 -3.89
CA MET A 40 -6.86 -4.50 -3.46
C MET A 40 -6.02 -5.03 -2.29
N ARG A 41 -6.65 -5.83 -1.41
CA ARG A 41 -6.01 -6.57 -0.32
C ARG A 41 -4.84 -7.44 -0.78
N THR A 42 -4.91 -7.98 -1.99
CA THR A 42 -3.94 -8.92 -2.56
C THR A 42 -2.57 -8.30 -2.78
N PHE A 43 -2.49 -6.99 -3.06
CA PHE A 43 -1.25 -6.28 -3.34
C PHE A 43 -0.95 -5.15 -2.33
N THR A 44 -1.61 -5.20 -1.16
CA THR A 44 -1.38 -4.26 -0.05
C THR A 44 -1.00 -5.01 1.23
N ASN A 45 -1.94 -5.26 2.13
CA ASN A 45 -1.65 -5.89 3.43
C ASN A 45 -1.19 -7.36 3.31
N THR A 46 -1.68 -8.13 2.33
CA THR A 46 -1.34 -9.56 2.19
C THR A 46 0.10 -9.78 1.73
N VAL A 47 0.74 -8.75 1.18
CA VAL A 47 2.11 -8.79 0.66
C VAL A 47 3.10 -8.05 1.56
N GLY A 48 2.67 -7.61 2.76
CA GLY A 48 3.57 -7.02 3.76
C GLY A 48 3.71 -5.50 3.69
N VAL A 49 2.81 -4.77 3.02
CA VAL A 49 2.82 -3.30 3.10
C VAL A 49 2.41 -2.86 4.51
N ASP A 50 3.21 -2.00 5.13
CA ASP A 50 2.96 -1.53 6.50
C ASP A 50 2.03 -0.32 6.54
N VAL A 51 2.24 0.65 5.65
CA VAL A 51 1.47 1.90 5.57
C VAL A 51 1.15 2.22 4.12
N LEU A 52 -0.06 2.69 3.86
CA LEU A 52 -0.56 3.05 2.53
C LEU A 52 -1.04 4.51 2.53
N SER A 53 -0.58 5.30 1.55
CA SER A 53 -1.26 6.54 1.18
C SER A 53 -2.35 6.22 0.15
N PHE A 54 -3.61 6.16 0.57
CA PHE A 54 -4.73 5.83 -0.31
C PHE A 54 -5.18 7.06 -1.11
N GLY A 55 -4.92 6.99 -2.42
CA GLY A 55 -5.21 7.92 -3.50
C GLY A 55 -6.68 8.33 -3.68
N GLY A 56 -7.12 9.46 -3.14
CA GLY A 56 -8.48 9.99 -3.35
C GLY A 56 -8.54 11.03 -4.48
N THR A 57 -7.68 12.04 -4.40
CA THR A 57 -7.76 13.24 -5.26
C THR A 57 -7.63 12.90 -6.74
N LYS A 58 -6.67 12.03 -7.09
CA LYS A 58 -6.44 11.62 -8.49
C LYS A 58 -7.49 10.64 -9.02
N ASN A 59 -8.41 10.19 -8.16
CA ASN A 59 -9.51 9.31 -8.51
C ASN A 59 -10.89 10.00 -8.36
N GLY A 60 -10.93 11.34 -8.42
CA GLY A 60 -12.17 12.12 -8.51
C GLY A 60 -12.65 12.77 -7.22
N ALA A 61 -11.96 12.58 -6.09
CA ALA A 61 -12.24 13.38 -4.90
C ALA A 61 -11.78 14.85 -5.10
N LEU A 62 -12.50 15.80 -4.51
CA LEU A 62 -12.15 17.23 -4.59
C LEU A 62 -10.77 17.51 -3.98
N PHE A 63 -10.50 16.92 -2.82
CA PHE A 63 -9.23 16.97 -2.10
C PHE A 63 -9.18 15.85 -1.08
N GLY A 64 -7.98 15.30 -0.85
CA GLY A 64 -7.69 14.45 0.29
C GLY A 64 -7.13 13.09 -0.08
N GLU A 65 -6.33 12.57 0.85
CA GLU A 65 -5.71 11.25 0.82
C GLU A 65 -5.92 10.62 2.19
N ALA A 66 -6.11 9.30 2.24
CA ALA A 66 -6.20 8.60 3.53
C ALA A 66 -4.88 7.91 3.84
N VAL A 67 -4.29 8.19 5.00
CA VAL A 67 -3.18 7.39 5.52
C VAL A 67 -3.77 6.15 6.19
N VAL A 68 -3.52 4.98 5.62
CA VAL A 68 -4.01 3.70 6.11
C VAL A 68 -2.84 2.95 6.72
N VAL A 69 -2.90 2.72 8.03
CA VAL A 69 -1.94 1.84 8.71
C VAL A 69 -2.45 0.42 8.61
N LEU A 70 -1.79 -0.38 7.78
CA LEU A 70 -2.15 -1.77 7.53
C LEU A 70 -1.52 -2.71 8.56
N ASN A 71 -0.31 -2.36 9.04
CA ASN A 71 0.35 -2.98 10.18
C ASN A 71 0.28 -2.05 11.40
N PRO A 72 -0.58 -2.31 12.41
CA PRO A 72 -0.73 -1.45 13.58
C PRO A 72 0.58 -1.19 14.34
N ASP A 73 1.50 -2.15 14.37
CA ASP A 73 2.80 -2.03 15.04
C ASP A 73 3.78 -1.12 14.27
N ALA A 74 3.44 -0.73 13.04
CA ALA A 74 4.25 0.16 12.23
C ALA A 74 4.24 1.62 12.72
N VAL A 75 3.30 2.00 13.59
CA VAL A 75 3.18 3.36 14.13
C VAL A 75 3.06 3.33 15.65
N ARG A 76 3.63 4.34 16.32
CA ARG A 76 3.64 4.39 17.80
C ARG A 76 2.50 5.21 18.42
N ALA A 77 1.76 5.99 17.62
CA ALA A 77 0.89 7.06 18.10
C ALA A 77 -0.51 7.08 17.45
N MET A 78 -1.07 5.92 17.11
CA MET A 78 -2.45 5.81 16.65
C MET A 78 -3.24 4.99 17.67
N LYS A 79 -3.85 5.70 18.63
CA LYS A 79 -4.92 5.17 19.50
C LYS A 79 -6.26 5.50 18.88
#